data_AF-A0A7V9DIJ4-F1
#
_entry.id   AF-A0A7V9DIJ4-F1
#
_cell.length_a   1.000
_cell.length_b   1.000
_cell.length_c   1.000
_cell.angle_alpha   90.00
_cell.angle_beta   90.00
_cell.angle_gamma   90.00
#
_symmetry.space_group_name_H-M   'P 1'
#
loop_
_entity.id
_entity.type
_entity.pdbx_description
1 polymer ?
#
loop_
_entity_poly.entity_id
_entity_poly.type
_entity_poly.pdbx_seq_one_letter_code
_entity_poly.pdbx_strand_id
1 'polypeptide(L)' 'MAFRNLFSFLFQRSSAEERLAAYVIREHDRGRDLAEILEDNYVQNRLTPQQRARLLDRPEVIKALGNETVQVAKTSLET' A
#
# COMPACT_ATOMS: atom_id res chain seq x y z
N MET A 1 3.92 27.42 -0.46
CA MET A 1 4.16 26.04 -0.95
C MET A 1 5.48 25.50 -0.39
N ALA A 2 5.52 24.92 0.81
CA ALA A 2 6.77 24.37 1.36
C ALA A 2 6.61 23.32 2.49
N PHE A 3 5.61 22.44 2.43
CA PHE A 3 5.44 21.37 3.44
C PHE A 3 5.60 19.94 2.91
N ARG A 4 5.93 19.74 1.62
CA ARG A 4 5.91 18.38 1.04
C ARG A 4 7.09 17.47 1.40
N ASN A 5 8.17 17.96 2.04
CA ASN A 5 9.43 17.20 2.12
C ASN A 5 10.26 17.32 3.42
N LEU A 6 9.70 17.76 4.56
CA LEU A 6 10.49 17.85 5.80
C LEU A 6 10.79 16.49 6.48
N PHE A 7 10.19 15.39 6.03
CA PHE A 7 10.36 14.08 6.68
C PHE A 7 11.00 13.01 5.79
N SER A 8 11.43 13.34 4.56
CA SER A 8 12.01 12.37 3.61
C SER A 8 13.21 11.59 4.17
N PHE A 9 13.90 12.14 5.17
CA PHE A 9 15.10 11.54 5.79
C PHE A 9 14.79 10.57 6.94
N LEU A 10 13.60 10.67 7.57
CA LEU A 10 13.10 9.63 8.50
C LEU A 10 12.61 8.38 7.73
N PHE A 11 12.51 8.49 6.41
CA PHE A 11 12.21 7.42 5.46
C PHE A 11 13.43 7.12 4.58
N GLN A 12 14.65 7.10 5.13
CA GLN A 12 15.79 6.48 4.47
C GLN A 12 15.54 4.95 4.46
N ARG A 13 14.65 4.55 3.56
CA ARG A 13 13.96 3.26 3.52
C ARG A 13 14.94 2.13 3.25
N SER A 14 14.67 0.97 3.84
CA SER A 14 15.30 -0.25 3.34
C SER A 14 14.69 -0.57 1.97
N SER A 15 15.53 -0.96 1.01
CA SER A 15 15.07 -1.42 -0.31
C SER A 15 14.09 -2.60 -0.24
N ALA A 16 14.02 -3.30 0.91
CA ALA A 16 13.08 -4.38 1.16
C ALA A 16 11.65 -3.87 1.36
N GLU A 17 11.45 -2.79 2.13
CA GLU A 17 10.12 -2.22 2.37
C GLU A 17 9.52 -1.61 1.11
N GLU A 18 10.34 -0.99 0.25
CA GLU A 18 9.89 -0.49 -1.06
C GLU A 18 9.37 -1.60 -1.96
N ARG A 19 10.08 -2.74 -2.02
CA ARG A 19 9.64 -3.91 -2.78
C ARG A 19 8.33 -4.48 -2.24
N LEU A 20 8.13 -4.47 -0.92
CA LEU A 20 6.90 -4.95 -0.31
C LEU A 20 5.70 -4.06 -0.64
N ALA A 21 5.84 -2.74 -0.60
CA ALA A 21 4.76 -1.86 -1.04
C ALA A 21 4.44 -2.07 -2.52
N ALA A 22 5.47 -2.16 -3.39
CA ALA A 22 5.27 -2.43 -4.80
C ALA A 22 4.58 -3.79 -5.04
N TYR A 23 4.94 -4.81 -4.26
CA TYR A 23 4.30 -6.12 -4.29
C TYR A 23 2.82 -6.03 -3.92
N VAL A 24 2.48 -5.43 -2.78
CA VAL A 24 1.10 -5.30 -2.31
C VAL A 24 0.25 -4.54 -3.31
N ILE A 25 0.74 -3.40 -3.80
CA ILE A 25 0.04 -2.58 -4.81
C ILE A 25 -0.23 -3.41 -6.06
N ARG A 26 0.79 -4.12 -6.57
CA ARG A 26 0.65 -4.91 -7.79
C ARG A 26 -0.33 -6.07 -7.64
N GLU A 27 -0.31 -6.78 -6.52
CA GLU A 27 -1.25 -7.90 -6.31
C GLU A 27 -2.68 -7.39 -6.12
N HIS A 28 -2.86 -6.26 -5.43
CA HIS A 28 -4.16 -5.62 -5.28
C HIS A 28 -4.71 -5.11 -6.63
N ASP A 29 -3.88 -4.47 -7.46
CA ASP A 29 -4.27 -4.02 -8.80
C ASP A 29 -4.70 -5.18 -9.73
N ARG A 30 -4.37 -6.44 -9.38
CA ARG A 30 -4.86 -7.65 -10.07
C ARG A 30 -6.20 -8.16 -9.53
N GLY A 31 -6.80 -7.47 -8.56
CA GLY A 31 -8.07 -7.84 -7.92
C GLY A 31 -7.94 -8.91 -6.85
N ARG A 32 -6.73 -9.17 -6.30
CA ARG A 32 -6.58 -10.02 -5.12
C ARG A 32 -6.97 -9.24 -3.86
N ASP A 33 -7.62 -9.93 -2.93
CA ASP A 33 -8.03 -9.34 -1.66
C ASP A 33 -6.82 -8.91 -0.82
N LEU A 34 -6.92 -7.72 -0.21
CA LEU A 34 -5.82 -7.15 0.56
C LEU A 34 -5.45 -7.99 1.79
N ALA A 35 -6.43 -8.60 2.48
CA ALA A 35 -6.16 -9.43 3.64
C ALA A 35 -5.39 -10.69 3.24
N GLU A 36 -5.77 -11.32 2.13
CA GLU A 36 -5.04 -12.46 1.57
C GLU A 36 -3.59 -12.09 1.21
N ILE A 37 -3.37 -10.92 0.59
CA ILE A 37 -2.02 -10.45 0.24
C ILE A 37 -1.17 -10.23 1.49
N LEU A 38 -1.75 -9.69 2.58
CA LEU A 38 -1.03 -9.48 3.84
C LEU A 38 -0.69 -10.78 4.57
N GLU A 39 -1.33 -11.87 4.19
CA GLU A 39 -1.05 -13.23 4.68
C GLU A 39 -0.03 -13.98 3.83
N ASP A 40 0.35 -13.47 2.66
CA ASP A 40 1.35 -14.10 1.81
C ASP A 40 2.68 -14.30 2.58
N ASN A 41 3.27 -15.50 2.45
CA ASN A 41 4.56 -15.83 3.07
C ASN A 41 5.65 -14.80 2.75
N TYR A 42 5.60 -14.20 1.55
CA TYR A 42 6.52 -13.14 1.15
C TYR A 42 6.43 -11.91 2.06
N VAL A 43 5.23 -11.56 2.53
CA VAL A 43 4.97 -10.42 3.43
C VAL A 43 5.26 -10.81 4.88
N GLN A 44 4.71 -11.92 5.36
CA GLN A 44 4.84 -12.35 6.76
C GLN A 44 6.29 -12.63 7.16
N ASN A 45 7.11 -13.21 6.27
CA ASN A 45 8.52 -13.48 6.55
C ASN A 45 9.40 -12.23 6.54
N ARG A 46 8.88 -11.09 6.10
CA ARG A 46 9.65 -9.83 5.94
C ARG A 46 9.20 -8.74 6.89
N LEU A 47 7.94 -8.74 7.31
CA LEU A 47 7.35 -7.70 8.15
C LEU A 47 6.75 -8.28 9.42
N THR A 48 7.10 -7.67 10.54
CA THR A 48 6.35 -7.83 11.79
C THR A 48 4.90 -7.31 11.63
N PRO A 49 3.95 -7.72 12.48
CA PRO A 49 2.59 -7.17 12.46
C PRO A 49 2.55 -5.63 12.53
N GLN A 50 3.40 -5.02 13.34
CA GLN A 50 3.49 -3.56 13.47
C GLN A 50 4.03 -2.90 12.19
N GLN A 51 4.99 -3.54 11.50
CA GLN A 51 5.46 -3.05 10.20
C GLN A 51 4.43 -3.22 9.09
N ARG A 52 3.62 -4.29 9.12
CA ARG A 52 2.49 -4.45 8.19
C ARG A 52 1.46 -3.33 8.39
N ALA A 53 1.14 -2.97 9.63
CA ALA A 53 0.28 -1.82 9.89
C ALA A 53 0.85 -0.52 9.29
N ARG A 54 2.14 -0.24 9.54
CA ARG A 54 2.83 0.93 8.96
C ARG A 54 2.92 0.90 7.43
N LEU A 55 2.96 -0.28 6.81
CA LEU A 55 2.92 -0.43 5.36
C LEU A 55 1.62 0.15 4.78
N LEU A 56 0.49 -0.09 5.47
CA LEU A 56 -0.83 0.39 5.07
C LEU A 56 -0.98 1.90 5.25
N ASP A 57 -0.21 2.53 6.14
CA ASP A 57 -0.18 3.98 6.33
C ASP A 57 0.62 4.73 5.23
N ARG A 58 1.24 4.00 4.29
CA ARG A 58 2.09 4.62 3.26
C ARG A 58 1.25 5.35 2.22
N PRO A 59 1.60 6.60 1.85
CA PRO A 59 0.85 7.38 0.87
C PRO A 59 0.65 6.68 -0.48
N GLU A 60 1.68 5.99 -0.98
CA GLU A 60 1.61 5.24 -2.24
C GLU A 60 0.67 4.02 -2.16
N VAL A 61 0.62 3.35 -0.99
CA VAL A 61 -0.26 2.20 -0.76
C VAL A 61 -1.70 2.71 -0.61
N ILE A 62 -1.94 3.71 0.24
CA ILE A 62 -3.26 4.35 0.41
C ILE A 62 -3.80 4.82 -0.94
N LYS A 63 -2.98 5.50 -1.74
CA LYS A 63 -3.37 5.99 -3.05
C LYS A 63 -3.76 4.85 -4.00
N ALA A 64 -2.99 3.77 -4.03
CA ALA A 64 -3.28 2.63 -4.90
C ALA A 64 -4.58 1.93 -4.48
N LEU A 65 -4.71 1.58 -3.20
CA LEU A 65 -5.89 0.90 -2.66
C LEU A 65 -7.16 1.75 -2.83
N GLY A 66 -7.05 3.06 -2.60
CA GLY A 66 -8.19 3.98 -2.73
C GLY A 66 -8.68 4.18 -4.17
N ASN A 67 -7.85 3.90 -5.19
CA ASN A 67 -8.28 4.03 -6.58
C ASN A 67 -9.43 3.07 -6.89
N GLU A 68 -9.36 1.82 -6.42
CA GLU A 68 -10.43 0.85 -6.63
C GLU A 68 -11.73 1.31 -5.97
N THR A 69 -11.67 1.75 -4.70
CA THR A 69 -12.84 2.27 -3.98
C THR A 69 -13.51 3.42 -4.75
N VAL A 70 -12.72 4.33 -5.30
CA VAL A 70 -13.24 5.45 -6.10
C VAL A 70 -13.81 4.96 -7.44
N GLN A 71 -13.19 3.98 -8.10
CA GLN A 71 -13.72 3.42 -9.35
C GLN A 71 -15.05 2.71 -9.14
N VAL A 72 -15.15 1.86 -8.10
CA VAL A 72 -16.40 1.19 -7.72
C VAL A 72 -17.49 2.22 -7.47
N ALA A 73 -17.19 3.28 -6.70
CA ALA A 73 -18.15 4.33 -6.43
C ALA A 73 -18.62 5.07 -7.69
N LYS A 74 -17.71 5.33 -8.66
CA LYS A 74 -18.08 5.94 -9.95
C LYS A 74 -19.01 5.06 -10.77
N THR A 75 -18.69 3.77 -10.90
CA THR A 75 -19.51 2.80 -11.64
C THR A 75 -20.93 2.72 -11.05
N SER A 76 -21.06 2.77 -9.72
CA SER A 76 -22.36 2.78 -9.05
C SER A 76 -23.19 4.04 -9.30
N LEU A 77 -22.59 5.16 -9.68
CA LEU A 77 -23.29 6.41 -10.02
C LEU A 77 -23.73 6.47 -11.49
N GLU A 78 -23.12 5.67 -12.35
CA GLU A 78 -23.45 5.57 -13.78
C GLU A 78 -24.59 4.59 -14.07
N THR A 79 -25.07 3.88 -13.04
CA THR A 79 -26.21 2.93 -13.10
C THR A 79 -27.47 3.57 -12.54
#